data_AF-A0A7S2J932-F1
#
_entry.id   AF-A0A7S2J932-F1
#
_cell.length_a   1.000
_cell.length_b   1.000
_cell.length_c   1.000
_cell.angle_alpha   90.00
_cell.angle_beta   90.00
_cell.angle_gamma   90.00
#
_symmetry.space_group_name_H-M   'P 1'
#
loop_
_entity.id
_entity.type
_entity.pdbx_description
1 polymer ?
#
loop_
_entity_poly.entity_id
_entity_poly.type
_entity_poly.pdbx_seq_one_letter_code
_entity_poly.pdbx_strand_id
1 'polypeptide(L)'
;AKQGSYSDSYSRGLLGALVGNGRRAPLSPDAFAAVLRTKQFTNGADAETVIGLYRETATVLLGSARTLEYKELEWTAADYQQLGDSLRSCGALEMLGLVKMGCGDGDMAALVAGLTASGAPLKKLTLEGCTSLAAL
;
A
#
# COMPACT_ATOMS: atom_id res chain seq x y z
N ALA A 1 2.37 9.33 -20.69
CA ALA A 1 1.33 9.64 -19.68
C ALA A 1 2.00 9.82 -18.32
N LYS A 2 1.77 10.93 -17.61
CA LYS A 2 2.35 11.14 -16.26
C LYS A 2 1.55 10.30 -15.25
N GLN A 3 2.05 9.09 -15.00
CA GLN A 3 1.46 8.10 -14.09
C GLN A 3 1.48 8.54 -12.61
N GLY A 4 2.16 9.64 -12.26
CA GLY A 4 2.25 10.19 -10.91
C GLY A 4 1.98 11.69 -10.83
N SER A 5 0.81 12.16 -11.26
CA SER A 5 0.40 13.59 -11.12
C SER A 5 -0.15 13.91 -9.73
N TYR A 6 0.54 13.47 -8.69
CA TYR A 6 0.22 13.85 -7.32
C TYR A 6 1.00 15.13 -7.01
N SER A 7 0.31 16.25 -6.79
CA SER A 7 0.92 17.49 -6.30
C SER A 7 1.22 17.41 -4.80
N ASP A 8 0.40 16.66 -4.07
CA ASP A 8 0.40 16.50 -2.62
C ASP A 8 -0.50 15.31 -2.22
N SER A 9 -0.60 15.05 -0.91
CA SER A 9 -1.39 13.94 -0.35
C SER A 9 -2.91 14.11 -0.45
N TYR A 10 -3.41 15.30 -0.81
CA TYR A 10 -4.84 15.58 -1.08
C TYR A 10 -5.22 15.32 -2.53
N SER A 11 -4.25 15.43 -3.45
CA SER A 11 -4.50 15.21 -4.87
C SER A 11 -4.79 13.75 -5.16
N ARG A 12 -5.97 13.46 -5.73
CA ARG A 12 -6.33 12.12 -6.21
C ARG A 12 -5.45 11.68 -7.40
N GLY A 13 -4.73 12.60 -8.03
CA GLY A 13 -3.98 12.38 -9.27
C GLY A 13 -4.90 12.03 -10.45
N LEU A 14 -4.35 12.10 -11.67
CA LEU A 14 -5.10 11.84 -12.90
C LEU A 14 -5.72 10.43 -12.94
N LEU A 15 -4.99 9.42 -12.44
CA LEU A 15 -5.52 8.05 -12.38
C LEU A 15 -6.63 7.92 -11.33
N GLY A 16 -6.47 8.49 -10.14
CA GLY A 16 -7.54 8.44 -9.12
C GLY A 16 -8.82 9.16 -9.57
N ALA A 17 -8.70 10.21 -10.38
CA ALA A 17 -9.83 10.91 -10.99
C ALA A 17 -10.53 10.11 -12.11
N LEU A 18 -9.78 9.33 -12.90
CA LEU A 18 -10.31 8.58 -14.04
C LEU A 18 -10.89 7.22 -13.66
N VAL A 19 -10.32 6.53 -12.67
CA VAL A 19 -10.72 5.16 -12.29
C VAL A 19 -11.61 5.12 -11.04
N GLY A 20 -12.00 6.28 -10.49
CA GLY A 20 -12.98 6.41 -9.41
C GLY A 20 -12.57 5.91 -8.02
N ASN A 21 -11.55 5.06 -7.92
CA ASN A 21 -11.20 4.32 -6.69
C ASN A 21 -10.06 4.96 -5.87
N GLY A 22 -9.68 6.20 -6.15
CA GLY A 22 -8.64 6.91 -5.40
C GLY A 22 -7.28 6.19 -5.37
N ARG A 23 -6.40 6.60 -4.45
CA ARG A 23 -5.12 5.92 -4.18
C ARG A 23 -5.42 4.67 -3.33
N ARG A 24 -4.94 3.50 -3.75
CA ARG A 24 -5.04 2.26 -2.96
C ARG A 24 -3.79 2.02 -2.14
N ALA A 25 -3.89 1.09 -1.19
CA ALA A 25 -2.73 0.57 -0.48
C ALA A 25 -1.68 0.04 -1.48
N PRO A 26 -0.38 0.06 -1.16
CA PRO A 26 0.64 -0.56 -2.00
C PRO A 26 0.40 -2.07 -2.07
N LEU A 27 0.74 -2.68 -3.21
CA LEU A 27 0.78 -4.14 -3.30
C LEU A 27 2.08 -4.64 -2.67
N SER A 28 2.04 -5.77 -1.97
CA SER A 28 3.27 -6.48 -1.61
C SER A 28 4.02 -6.92 -2.87
N PRO A 29 5.35 -7.16 -2.81
CA PRO A 29 6.11 -7.60 -3.98
C PRO A 29 5.51 -8.86 -4.64
N ASP A 30 5.01 -9.80 -3.84
CA ASP A 30 4.39 -11.03 -4.33
C ASP A 30 3.00 -10.80 -4.92
N ALA A 31 2.18 -9.94 -4.29
CA ALA A 31 0.88 -9.57 -4.83
C ALA A 31 1.02 -8.81 -6.17
N PHE A 32 2.03 -7.94 -6.28
CA PHE A 32 2.34 -7.25 -7.53
C PHE A 32 2.78 -8.22 -8.62
N ALA A 33 3.64 -9.19 -8.29
CA ALA A 33 4.04 -10.26 -9.19
C ALA A 33 2.83 -11.11 -9.66
N ALA A 34 1.90 -11.43 -8.76
CA ALA A 34 0.68 -12.15 -9.10
C ALA A 34 -0.21 -11.35 -10.09
N VAL A 35 -0.36 -10.03 -9.87
CA VAL A 35 -1.08 -9.16 -10.82
C VAL A 35 -0.41 -9.18 -12.20
N LEU A 36 0.91 -9.10 -12.27
CA LEU A 36 1.63 -9.14 -13.55
C LEU A 36 1.45 -10.48 -14.28
N ARG A 37 1.36 -11.61 -13.57
CA ARG A 37 1.07 -12.92 -14.18
C ARG A 37 -0.29 -13.00 -14.85
N THR A 38 -1.25 -12.17 -14.44
CA THR A 38 -2.56 -12.08 -15.12
C THR A 38 -2.53 -11.24 -16.40
N LYS A 39 -1.43 -10.54 -16.69
CA LYS A 39 -1.32 -9.66 -17.85
C LYS A 39 -0.73 -10.41 -19.03
N GLN A 40 -1.24 -10.09 -20.23
CA GLN A 40 -0.71 -10.63 -21.46
C GLN A 40 0.50 -9.80 -21.89
N PHE A 41 1.67 -10.43 -21.94
CA PHE A 41 2.87 -9.84 -22.53
C PHE A 41 2.89 -10.08 -24.04
N THR A 42 3.33 -9.08 -24.80
CA THR A 42 3.25 -9.07 -26.28
C THR A 42 3.99 -10.23 -26.93
N ASN A 43 5.07 -10.73 -26.32
CA ASN A 43 5.95 -11.75 -26.87
C ASN A 43 6.19 -12.96 -25.94
N GLY A 44 5.61 -13.00 -24.73
CA GLY A 44 5.63 -14.15 -23.80
C GLY A 44 7.01 -14.60 -23.27
N ALA A 45 8.09 -14.36 -24.01
CA ALA A 45 9.45 -14.80 -23.73
C ALA A 45 10.07 -14.11 -22.51
N ASP A 46 9.62 -12.89 -22.18
CA ASP A 46 10.23 -12.07 -21.14
C ASP A 46 9.34 -11.88 -19.90
N ALA A 47 8.18 -12.56 -19.84
CA ALA A 47 7.18 -12.33 -18.79
C ALA A 47 7.75 -12.55 -17.38
N GLU A 48 8.42 -13.69 -17.14
CA GLU A 48 9.02 -13.98 -15.83
C GLU A 48 10.19 -13.05 -15.50
N THR A 49 10.98 -12.62 -16.50
CA THR A 49 12.02 -11.61 -16.31
C THR A 49 11.43 -10.28 -15.86
N VAL A 50 10.36 -9.83 -16.50
CA VAL A 50 9.66 -8.58 -16.14
C VAL A 50 9.06 -8.71 -14.73
N ILE A 51 8.41 -9.82 -14.42
CA ILE A 51 7.87 -10.09 -13.08
C ILE A 51 8.97 -10.02 -12.02
N GLY A 52 10.13 -10.62 -12.29
CA GLY A 52 11.30 -10.56 -11.41
C GLY A 52 11.76 -9.13 -11.14
N LEU A 53 11.93 -8.33 -12.20
CA LEU A 53 12.37 -6.93 -12.09
C LEU A 53 11.38 -6.07 -11.29
N TYR A 54 10.08 -6.24 -11.52
CA TYR A 54 9.08 -5.50 -10.77
C TYR A 54 8.98 -5.93 -9.31
N ARG A 55 9.15 -7.23 -9.02
CA ARG A 55 9.20 -7.74 -7.65
C ARG A 55 10.40 -7.17 -6.90
N GLU A 56 11.58 -7.17 -7.52
CA GLU A 56 12.79 -6.57 -6.93
C GLU A 56 12.61 -5.07 -6.70
N THR A 57 12.09 -4.36 -7.71
CA THR A 57 11.79 -2.92 -7.59
C THR A 57 10.82 -2.65 -6.45
N ALA A 58 9.73 -3.40 -6.34
CA ALA A 58 8.76 -3.25 -5.25
C ALA A 58 9.40 -3.53 -3.88
N THR A 59 10.27 -4.54 -3.80
CA THR A 59 11.01 -4.88 -2.56
C THR A 59 11.90 -3.73 -2.13
N VAL A 60 12.67 -3.14 -3.04
CA VAL A 60 13.55 -2.01 -2.74
C VAL A 60 12.75 -0.75 -2.37
N LEU A 61 11.69 -0.43 -3.12
CA LEU A 61 10.88 0.76 -2.87
C LEU A 61 10.13 0.68 -1.54
N LEU A 62 9.49 -0.45 -1.25
CA LEU A 62 8.80 -0.64 0.03
C LEU A 62 9.81 -0.72 1.19
N GLY A 63 10.91 -1.45 1.02
CA GLY A 63 11.94 -1.61 2.03
C GLY A 63 12.62 -0.28 2.43
N SER A 64 12.66 0.69 1.52
CA SER A 64 13.21 2.03 1.76
C SER A 64 12.17 3.09 2.12
N ALA A 65 10.87 2.77 2.07
CA ALA A 65 9.80 3.70 2.38
C ALA A 65 9.81 4.07 3.87
N ARG A 66 10.06 5.34 4.17
CA ARG A 66 10.06 5.87 5.56
C ARG A 66 8.71 6.40 6.01
N THR A 67 7.85 6.78 5.07
CA THR A 67 6.57 7.42 5.37
C THR A 67 5.50 6.90 4.44
N LEU A 68 4.40 6.43 5.01
CA LEU A 68 3.16 6.12 4.32
C LEU A 68 2.05 6.95 4.94
N GLU A 69 1.41 7.80 4.14
CA GLU A 69 0.36 8.69 4.61
C GLU A 69 -0.85 8.61 3.69
N TYR A 70 -2.01 8.32 4.26
CA TYR A 70 -3.31 8.16 3.62
C TYR A 70 -4.35 9.03 4.31
N LYS A 71 -5.13 9.79 3.53
CA LYS A 71 -6.10 10.73 4.05
C LYS A 71 -7.35 10.75 3.19
N GLU A 72 -8.52 10.66 3.83
CA GLU A 72 -9.84 10.82 3.21
C GLU A 72 -10.04 9.90 1.97
N LEU A 73 -9.57 8.65 2.07
CA LEU A 73 -9.77 7.62 1.04
C LEU A 73 -10.84 6.64 1.50
N GLU A 74 -11.66 6.21 0.54
CA GLU A 74 -12.75 5.24 0.76
C GLU A 74 -12.21 3.81 0.61
N TRP A 75 -11.37 3.40 1.56
CA TRP A 75 -10.80 2.06 1.58
C TRP A 75 -11.78 1.02 2.08
N THR A 76 -11.73 -0.15 1.46
CA THR A 76 -12.46 -1.35 1.88
C THR A 76 -11.59 -2.22 2.79
N ALA A 77 -12.19 -3.20 3.46
CA ALA A 77 -11.45 -4.20 4.25
C ALA A 77 -10.30 -4.86 3.45
N ALA A 78 -10.51 -5.09 2.14
CA ALA A 78 -9.48 -5.65 1.27
C ALA A 78 -8.27 -4.71 1.09
N ASP A 79 -8.48 -3.40 1.08
CA ASP A 79 -7.39 -2.42 0.99
C ASP A 79 -6.57 -2.38 2.30
N TYR A 80 -7.21 -2.52 3.46
CA TYR A 80 -6.50 -2.64 4.74
C TYR A 80 -5.72 -3.93 4.86
N GLN A 81 -6.27 -5.04 4.38
CA GLN A 81 -5.55 -6.31 4.33
C GLN A 81 -4.33 -6.22 3.40
N GLN A 82 -4.50 -5.62 2.22
CA GLN A 82 -3.41 -5.35 1.30
C GLN A 82 -2.35 -4.43 1.92
N LEU A 83 -2.75 -3.40 2.67
CA LEU A 83 -1.81 -2.58 3.42
C LEU A 83 -1.02 -3.43 4.41
N GLY A 84 -1.69 -4.25 5.22
CA GLY A 84 -1.05 -5.17 6.16
C GLY A 84 0.00 -6.06 5.51
N ASP A 85 -0.31 -6.64 4.35
CA ASP A 85 0.62 -7.48 3.60
C ASP A 85 1.82 -6.70 3.05
N SER A 86 1.59 -5.49 2.54
CA SER A 86 2.67 -4.63 2.04
C SER A 86 3.60 -4.14 3.16
N LEU A 87 3.05 -3.87 4.35
CA LEU A 87 3.80 -3.38 5.51
C LEU A 87 4.89 -4.35 5.94
N ARG A 88 4.70 -5.66 5.74
CA ARG A 88 5.72 -6.69 6.00
C ARG A 88 7.02 -6.46 5.21
N SER A 89 6.95 -5.77 4.08
CA SER A 89 8.09 -5.41 3.24
C SER A 89 8.68 -4.04 3.58
N CYS A 90 8.08 -3.28 4.50
CA CYS A 90 8.46 -1.90 4.80
C CYS A 90 9.44 -1.78 5.98
N GLY A 91 10.63 -2.37 5.84
CA GLY A 91 11.62 -2.46 6.94
C GLY A 91 12.18 -1.13 7.46
N ALA A 92 12.10 -0.05 6.68
CA ALA A 92 12.56 1.28 7.08
C ALA A 92 11.42 2.25 7.49
N LEU A 93 10.19 1.75 7.68
CA LEU A 93 9.03 2.60 7.95
C LEU A 93 9.13 3.29 9.31
N GLU A 94 9.10 4.63 9.31
CA GLU A 94 9.15 5.46 10.51
C GLU A 94 7.80 6.11 10.83
N MET A 95 6.96 6.35 9.82
CA MET A 95 5.67 7.00 9.98
C MET A 95 4.58 6.32 9.15
N LEU A 96 3.48 5.96 9.81
CA LEU A 96 2.23 5.54 9.17
C LEU A 96 1.09 6.45 9.60
N GLY A 97 0.43 7.10 8.64
CA GLY A 97 -0.73 7.95 8.87
C GLY A 97 -1.96 7.48 8.10
N LEU A 98 -3.05 7.21 8.83
CA LEU A 98 -4.39 6.97 8.33
C LEU A 98 -5.31 8.03 8.93
N VAL A 99 -5.71 9.01 8.12
CA VAL A 99 -6.47 10.18 8.57
C VAL A 99 -7.83 10.21 7.89
N LYS A 100 -8.91 10.16 8.68
CA LYS A 100 -10.30 10.15 8.20
C LYS A 100 -10.55 9.07 7.14
N MET A 101 -10.04 7.87 7.40
CA MET A 101 -10.14 6.72 6.49
C MET A 101 -11.39 5.85 6.77
N GLY A 102 -12.15 6.16 7.83
CA GLY A 102 -13.37 5.44 8.19
C GLY A 102 -13.14 3.99 8.65
N CYS A 103 -11.95 3.67 9.18
CA CYS A 103 -11.56 2.31 9.50
C CYS A 103 -12.19 1.79 10.81
N GLY A 104 -12.58 0.50 10.84
CA GLY A 104 -13.10 -0.20 12.02
C GLY A 104 -12.13 -1.25 12.59
N ASP A 105 -12.47 -1.89 13.72
CA ASP A 105 -11.58 -2.85 14.41
C ASP A 105 -11.12 -4.02 13.54
N GLY A 106 -12.01 -4.57 12.72
CA GLY A 106 -11.68 -5.69 11.83
C GLY A 106 -10.63 -5.32 10.78
N ASP A 107 -10.62 -4.06 10.34
CA ASP A 107 -9.66 -3.54 9.37
C ASP A 107 -8.27 -3.34 9.99
N MET A 108 -8.22 -3.02 11.29
CA MET A 108 -7.00 -2.74 12.03
C MET A 108 -6.17 -4.00 12.35
N ALA A 109 -6.81 -5.16 12.48
CA ALA A 109 -6.11 -6.41 12.81
C ALA A 109 -5.03 -6.77 11.76
N ALA A 110 -5.36 -6.63 10.47
CA ALA A 110 -4.40 -6.91 9.39
C ALA A 110 -3.24 -5.91 9.38
N LEU A 111 -3.53 -4.65 9.67
CA LEU A 111 -2.53 -3.58 9.77
C LEU A 111 -1.55 -3.86 10.92
N VAL A 112 -2.05 -4.19 12.11
CA VAL A 112 -1.23 -4.49 13.29
C VAL A 112 -0.35 -5.72 13.06
N ALA A 113 -0.92 -6.78 12.45
CA ALA A 113 -0.15 -7.97 12.09
C ALA A 113 0.97 -7.66 11.09
N GLY A 114 0.71 -6.79 10.10
CA GLY A 114 1.69 -6.31 9.13
C GLY A 114 2.82 -5.50 9.76
N LEU A 115 2.48 -4.53 10.63
CA LEU A 115 3.46 -3.72 11.37
C LEU A 115 4.34 -4.56 12.29
N THR A 116 3.75 -5.51 13.01
CA THR A 116 4.50 -6.37 13.93
C THR A 116 5.50 -7.25 13.18
N ALA A 117 5.11 -7.75 12.01
CA ALA A 117 5.95 -8.62 11.19
C ALA A 117 7.04 -7.88 10.40
N SER A 118 6.90 -6.56 10.18
CA SER A 118 7.85 -5.79 9.38
C SER A 118 9.18 -5.54 10.09
N GLY A 119 9.19 -5.53 11.43
CA GLY A 119 10.35 -5.12 12.22
C GLY A 119 10.72 -3.65 12.06
N ALA A 120 9.84 -2.83 11.49
CA ALA A 120 10.13 -1.45 11.15
C ALA A 120 10.31 -0.56 12.40
N PRO A 121 11.22 0.43 12.37
CA PRO A 121 11.46 1.35 13.48
C PRO A 121 10.39 2.46 13.52
N LEU A 122 9.12 2.07 13.68
CA LEU A 122 8.00 2.99 13.64
C LEU A 122 8.09 4.01 14.80
N LYS A 123 8.15 5.29 14.46
CA LYS A 123 8.23 6.42 15.40
C LYS A 123 6.88 7.11 15.59
N LYS A 124 6.04 7.09 14.55
CA LYS A 124 4.73 7.76 14.57
C LYS A 124 3.68 6.91 13.88
N LEU A 125 2.59 6.64 14.61
CA LEU A 125 1.37 6.06 14.10
C LEU A 125 0.24 7.07 14.29
N THR A 126 -0.50 7.40 13.24
CA THR A 126 -1.65 8.31 13.30
C THR A 126 -2.87 7.60 12.73
N LEU A 127 -3.93 7.51 13.52
CA LEU A 127 -5.18 6.80 13.20
C LEU A 127 -6.38 7.71 13.52
N GLU A 128 -6.46 8.83 12.81
CA GLU A 128 -7.51 9.82 13.05
C GLU A 128 -8.80 9.39 12.35
N GLY A 129 -9.94 9.44 13.05
CA GLY A 129 -11.24 9.11 12.45
C GLY A 129 -11.48 7.61 12.21
N CYS A 130 -10.69 6.74 12.85
CA CYS A 130 -11.02 5.32 12.98
C CYS A 130 -11.90 5.11 14.21
N THR A 131 -12.97 4.33 14.07
CA THR A 131 -14.09 4.31 15.02
C THR A 131 -13.90 3.34 16.19
N SER A 132 -12.86 2.51 16.16
CA SER A 132 -12.46 1.69 17.31
C SER A 132 -10.96 1.35 17.27
N LEU A 133 -10.33 1.33 18.44
CA LEU A 133 -8.89 1.13 18.68
C LEU A 133 -8.65 -0.12 19.55
N ALA A 134 -9.64 -0.99 19.73
CA ALA A 134 -9.55 -2.13 20.64
C ALA A 134 -8.54 -3.20 20.17
N ALA A 135 -8.12 -3.13 18.90
CA ALA A 135 -7.17 -4.05 18.27
C ALA A 135 -5.69 -3.61 18.29
N LEU A 136 -5.36 -2.44 18.89
CA LEU A 136 -3.98 -1.94 19.01
C LEU A 136 -3.27 -2.42 20.28
#